data_AF-W7QVH6-F1
#
_entry.id   AF-W7QVH6-F1
#
_cell.length_a   1.000
_cell.length_b   1.000
_cell.length_c   1.000
_cell.angle_alpha   90.00
_cell.angle_beta   90.00
_cell.angle_gamma   90.00
#
_symmetry.space_group_name_H-M   'P 1'
#
loop_
_entity.id
_entity.type
_entity.pdbx_description
1 polymer ?
#
loop_
_entity_poly.entity_id
_entity_poly.type
_entity_poly.pdbx_seq_one_letter_code
_entity_poly.pdbx_strand_id
1 'polypeptide(L)'
;MLKKILIWIILIAGAMHIWKTPEFQEYKKRIVGDVWQSAGSITKTQSMVKPVDLYEHFVHRFNEFAPPEQQHLKQISRSVDSIDRFVDNYCFESDPYHPIFSDKNLTSVCRQAIKTQSALHKNR
;
A
#
# COMPACT_ATOMS: atom_id res chain seq x y z
N MET A 1 10.55 35.80 27.85
CA MET A 1 10.47 35.76 26.37
C MET A 1 11.75 35.24 25.72
N LEU A 2 12.93 35.77 26.05
CA LEU A 2 14.23 35.42 25.42
C LEU A 2 14.65 33.94 25.59
N LYS A 3 14.43 33.34 26.77
CA LYS A 3 14.78 31.93 27.05
C LYS A 3 13.99 30.93 26.20
N LYS A 4 12.75 31.27 25.82
CA LYS A 4 11.95 30.46 24.88
C LYS A 4 12.55 30.51 23.47
N ILE A 5 12.96 31.70 23.02
CA ILE A 5 13.56 31.90 21.68
C ILE A 5 14.87 31.12 21.54
N LEU A 6 15.72 31.10 22.58
CA LEU A 6 16.95 30.30 22.58
C LEU A 6 16.70 28.79 22.44
N ILE A 7 15.66 28.26 23.09
CA ILE A 7 15.29 26.85 22.98
C ILE A 7 14.81 26.54 21.56
N TRP A 8 14.04 27.44 20.93
CA TRP A 8 13.62 27.29 19.53
C TRP A 8 14.82 27.31 18.56
N ILE A 9 15.79 28.19 18.77
CA ILE A 9 16.99 28.27 17.92
C ILE A 9 17.81 26.98 17.99
N ILE A 10 17.99 26.41 19.19
CA ILE A 10 18.74 25.16 19.37
C ILE A 10 18.01 23.98 18.72
N LEU A 11 16.68 23.92 18.84
CA LEU A 11 15.88 22.90 18.15
C LEU A 11 15.97 22.99 16.63
N ILE A 12 15.93 24.20 16.08
CA ILE A 12 16.04 24.43 14.62
C ILE A 12 17.44 24.05 14.13
N ALA A 13 18.50 24.41 14.86
CA ALA A 13 19.86 24.06 14.51
C ALA A 13 20.10 22.54 14.55
N GLY A 14 19.58 21.86 15.58
CA GLY A 14 19.62 20.39 15.66
C GLY A 14 18.87 19.71 14.52
N ALA A 15 17.68 20.20 14.19
CA ALA A 15 16.88 19.69 13.08
C ALA A 15 17.60 19.86 11.72
N MET A 16 18.25 21.01 11.49
CA MET A 16 19.04 21.22 10.28
C MET A 16 20.22 20.26 10.18
N HIS A 17 20.87 19.95 11.30
CA HIS A 17 22.00 19.01 11.31
C HIS A 17 21.55 17.58 10.99
N ILE A 18 20.40 17.16 11.54
CA ILE A 18 19.78 15.86 11.25
C ILE A 18 19.31 15.80 9.78
N TRP A 19 18.90 16.93 9.19
CA TRP A 19 18.53 16.99 7.78
C TRP A 19 19.68 16.74 6.80
N LYS A 20 20.94 17.00 7.20
CA LYS A 20 22.10 16.77 6.32
C LYS A 20 22.69 15.37 6.41
N THR A 21 22.22 14.51 7.32
CA THR A 21 22.75 13.14 7.43
C THR A 21 22.21 12.24 6.32
N PRO A 22 23.07 11.39 5.70
CA PRO A 22 22.68 10.56 4.56
C PRO A 22 21.60 9.53 4.89
N GLU A 23 21.61 8.97 6.11
CA GLU A 23 20.60 8.00 6.57
C GLU A 23 19.18 8.60 6.62
N PHE A 24 19.06 9.86 7.05
CA PHE A 24 17.76 10.53 7.09
C PHE A 24 17.25 10.85 5.69
N GLN A 25 18.13 11.12 4.72
CA GLN A 25 17.75 11.35 3.33
C GLN A 25 17.22 10.09 2.64
N GLU A 26 17.79 8.91 2.94
CA GLU A 26 17.26 7.63 2.44
C GLU A 26 15.92 7.28 3.09
N TYR A 27 15.79 7.43 4.41
CA TYR A 27 14.53 7.26 5.12
C TYR A 27 13.45 8.21 4.59
N LYS A 28 13.80 9.48 4.38
CA LYS A 28 12.93 10.48 3.78
C LYS A 28 12.55 10.07 2.36
N LYS A 29 13.46 9.60 1.50
CA LYS A 29 13.08 9.11 0.15
C LYS A 29 12.14 7.92 0.18
N ARG A 30 12.36 6.95 1.08
CA ARG A 30 11.49 5.78 1.23
C ARG A 30 10.11 6.17 1.74
N ILE A 31 10.03 6.98 2.81
CA ILE A 31 8.74 7.34 3.43
C ILE A 31 8.05 8.49 2.70
N VAL A 32 8.74 9.56 2.34
CA VAL A 32 8.15 10.70 1.62
C VAL A 32 7.81 10.29 0.19
N GLY A 33 8.54 9.36 -0.44
CA GLY A 33 8.14 8.77 -1.73
C GLY A 33 6.83 8.00 -1.61
N ASP A 34 6.73 7.08 -0.65
CA ASP A 34 5.51 6.31 -0.39
C ASP A 34 4.33 7.23 0.02
N VAL A 35 4.57 8.24 0.87
CA VAL A 35 3.53 9.13 1.42
C VAL A 35 3.13 10.26 0.46
N TRP A 36 4.02 10.84 -0.36
CA TRP A 36 3.61 11.81 -1.39
C TRP A 36 2.81 11.15 -2.52
N GLN A 37 3.11 9.88 -2.85
CA GLN A 37 2.22 9.07 -3.68
C GLN A 37 0.84 8.88 -3.02
N SER A 38 0.79 8.72 -1.69
CA SER A 38 -0.48 8.61 -0.95
C SER A 38 -1.23 9.94 -0.79
N ALA A 39 -0.55 11.07 -0.64
CA ALA A 39 -1.14 12.38 -0.34
C ALA A 39 -1.55 13.18 -1.58
N GLY A 40 -0.82 13.07 -2.70
CA GLY A 40 -1.21 13.71 -3.97
C GLY A 40 -2.55 13.22 -4.53
N SER A 41 -3.03 12.07 -4.05
CA SER A 41 -4.33 11.49 -4.38
C SER A 41 -5.52 11.96 -3.54
N ILE A 42 -5.31 12.83 -2.54
CA ILE A 42 -6.41 13.40 -1.74
C ILE A 42 -6.65 14.86 -2.15
N THR A 43 -6.81 15.11 -3.44
CA THR A 43 -7.35 16.40 -3.92
C THR A 43 -8.35 16.16 -5.06
N LYS A 44 -9.61 15.92 -4.67
CA LYS A 44 -10.86 16.06 -5.46
C LYS A 44 -10.84 15.65 -6.95
N THR A 45 -11.00 14.35 -7.21
CA THR A 45 -11.58 13.85 -8.47
C THR A 45 -12.35 12.57 -8.12
N GLN A 46 -13.46 12.26 -8.80
CA GLN A 46 -14.28 11.05 -8.59
C GLN A 46 -13.40 9.84 -8.23
N SER A 47 -13.71 9.16 -7.12
CA SER A 47 -12.88 8.08 -6.54
C SER A 47 -12.68 6.95 -7.55
N MET A 48 -11.64 7.11 -8.38
CA MET A 48 -11.18 6.14 -9.34
C MET A 48 -10.50 5.06 -8.52
N VAL A 49 -11.13 3.88 -8.45
CA VAL A 49 -10.57 2.71 -7.79
C VAL A 49 -9.20 2.41 -8.39
N LYS A 50 -8.21 2.15 -7.55
CA LYS A 50 -6.83 1.86 -7.95
C LYS A 50 -6.48 0.40 -7.66
N PRO A 51 -5.49 -0.18 -8.38
CA PRO A 51 -5.01 -1.52 -8.08
C PRO A 51 -4.54 -1.71 -6.63
N VAL A 52 -3.97 -0.66 -6.03
CA VAL A 52 -3.49 -0.66 -4.65
C VAL A 52 -4.61 -0.86 -3.62
N ASP A 53 -5.85 -0.49 -3.97
CA ASP A 53 -7.02 -0.61 -3.08
C ASP A 53 -7.28 -2.08 -2.69
N LEU A 54 -6.86 -3.04 -3.52
CA LEU A 54 -6.89 -4.46 -3.18
C LEU A 54 -6.02 -4.76 -1.95
N TYR A 55 -4.79 -4.25 -1.92
CA TYR A 55 -3.88 -4.46 -0.78
C TYR A 55 -4.34 -3.69 0.45
N GLU A 56 -4.73 -2.42 0.28
CA GLU A 56 -5.24 -1.58 1.38
C GLU A 56 -6.44 -2.19 2.09
N HIS A 57 -7.31 -2.89 1.34
CA HIS A 57 -8.43 -3.62 1.92
C HIS A 57 -8.00 -4.66 2.97
N PHE A 58 -6.81 -5.24 2.88
CA PHE A 58 -6.37 -6.28 3.81
C PHE A 58 -5.37 -5.82 4.86
N VAL A 59 -4.83 -4.60 4.77
CA VAL A 59 -3.82 -4.08 5.71
C VAL A 59 -4.26 -4.20 7.17
N HIS A 60 -5.54 -3.94 7.45
CA HIS A 60 -6.10 -4.04 8.81
C HIS A 60 -6.25 -5.48 9.33
N ARG A 61 -6.13 -6.49 8.46
CA ARG A 61 -6.21 -7.92 8.78
C ARG A 61 -4.91 -8.67 8.52
N PHE A 62 -3.78 -7.98 8.30
CA PHE A 62 -2.50 -8.66 8.01
C PHE A 62 -2.00 -9.56 9.13
N ASN A 63 -2.48 -9.38 10.37
CA ASN A 63 -2.25 -10.34 11.45
C ASN A 63 -2.82 -11.74 11.14
N GLU A 64 -3.81 -11.86 10.24
CA GLU A 64 -4.37 -13.13 9.77
C GLU A 64 -3.60 -13.73 8.57
N PHE A 65 -2.62 -13.01 8.04
CA PHE A 65 -1.84 -13.42 6.86
C PHE A 65 -0.38 -13.69 7.25
N ALA A 66 0.18 -14.78 6.75
CA ALA A 66 1.59 -15.05 6.87
C ALA A 66 2.41 -13.99 6.09
N PRO A 67 3.65 -13.68 6.50
CA PRO A 67 4.49 -12.71 5.80
C PRO A 67 4.64 -12.97 4.28
N PRO A 68 4.77 -14.23 3.81
CA PRO A 68 4.77 -14.54 2.38
C PRO A 68 3.46 -14.17 1.67
N GLU A 69 2.31 -14.39 2.32
CA GLU A 69 0.99 -14.04 1.77
C GLU A 69 0.84 -12.51 1.65
N GLN A 70 1.28 -11.76 2.66
CA GLN A 70 1.25 -10.29 2.63
C GLN A 70 2.11 -9.73 1.48
N GLN A 71 3.31 -10.28 1.31
CA GLN A 71 4.20 -9.91 0.23
C GLN A 71 3.59 -10.24 -1.14
N HIS A 72 2.95 -11.40 -1.27
CA HIS A 72 2.33 -11.82 -2.51
C HIS A 72 1.11 -10.95 -2.85
N LEU A 73 0.28 -10.62 -1.86
CA LEU A 73 -0.83 -9.68 -2.02
C LEU A 73 -0.35 -8.31 -2.52
N LYS A 74 0.77 -7.81 -1.99
CA LYS A 74 1.43 -6.59 -2.47
C LYS A 74 1.90 -6.69 -3.92
N GLN A 75 2.26 -7.89 -4.39
CA GLN A 75 2.66 -8.11 -5.78
C GLN A 75 1.44 -8.10 -6.71
N ILE A 76 0.35 -8.74 -6.31
CA ILE A 76 -0.91 -8.78 -7.08
C ILE A 76 -1.47 -7.36 -7.24
N SER A 77 -1.44 -6.55 -6.19
CA SER A 77 -2.00 -5.20 -6.18
C SER A 77 -1.15 -4.14 -6.91
N ARG A 78 -0.10 -4.51 -7.67
CA ARG A 78 0.80 -3.55 -8.33
C ARG A 78 0.22 -2.95 -9.61
N SER A 79 -0.58 -3.71 -10.35
CA SER A 79 -1.14 -3.28 -11.62
C SER A 79 -2.48 -3.95 -11.89
N VAL A 80 -3.28 -3.35 -12.79
CA VAL A 80 -4.53 -3.94 -13.25
C VAL A 80 -4.25 -5.32 -13.87
N ASP A 81 -3.23 -5.44 -14.72
CA ASP A 81 -2.87 -6.70 -15.36
C ASP A 81 -2.49 -7.80 -14.36
N SER A 82 -1.89 -7.44 -13.23
CA SER A 82 -1.50 -8.40 -12.19
C SER A 82 -2.73 -8.91 -11.44
N ILE A 83 -3.72 -8.03 -11.19
CA ILE A 83 -5.01 -8.40 -10.61
C ILE A 83 -5.78 -9.28 -11.59
N ASP A 84 -5.83 -8.91 -12.87
CA ASP A 84 -6.51 -9.68 -13.91
C ASP A 84 -5.96 -11.10 -14.00
N ARG A 85 -4.63 -11.24 -14.12
CA ARG A 85 -3.98 -12.56 -14.13
C ARG A 85 -4.22 -13.36 -12.86
N PHE A 86 -4.25 -12.72 -11.70
CA PHE A 86 -4.51 -13.44 -10.45
C PHE A 86 -5.95 -13.98 -10.44
N VAL A 87 -6.92 -13.14 -10.82
CA VAL A 87 -8.33 -13.54 -10.87
C VAL A 87 -8.55 -14.67 -11.88
N ASP A 88 -7.98 -14.53 -13.08
CA ASP A 88 -8.13 -15.51 -14.16
C ASP A 88 -7.53 -16.88 -13.81
N ASN A 89 -6.36 -16.90 -13.16
CA ASN A 89 -5.65 -18.14 -12.87
C ASN A 89 -6.13 -18.85 -11.59
N TYR A 90 -6.68 -18.12 -10.61
CA TYR A 90 -6.87 -18.67 -9.26
C TYR A 90 -8.26 -18.48 -8.67
N CYS A 91 -9.16 -17.70 -9.29
CA CYS A 91 -10.43 -17.33 -8.64
C CYS A 91 -11.70 -17.87 -9.31
N PHE A 92 -11.58 -18.54 -10.46
CA PHE A 92 -12.72 -19.13 -11.18
C PHE A 92 -12.84 -20.66 -11.04
N GLU A 93 -11.84 -21.32 -10.47
CA GLU A 93 -11.90 -22.76 -10.23
C GLU A 93 -12.90 -23.09 -9.12
N SER A 94 -13.55 -24.26 -9.21
CA SER A 94 -14.51 -24.72 -8.20
C SER A 94 -13.85 -25.03 -6.85
N ASP A 95 -12.56 -25.37 -6.88
CA ASP A 95 -11.71 -25.54 -5.71
C ASP A 95 -10.39 -24.77 -5.95
N PRO A 96 -10.38 -23.46 -5.71
CA PRO A 96 -9.23 -22.63 -6.03
C PRO A 96 -8.06 -22.99 -5.13
N TYR A 97 -6.93 -23.35 -5.74
CA TYR A 97 -5.69 -23.65 -5.04
C TYR A 97 -4.62 -22.60 -5.34
N HIS A 98 -3.86 -22.19 -4.32
CA HIS A 98 -2.73 -21.29 -4.50
C HIS A 98 -1.55 -21.72 -3.63
N PRO A 99 -0.32 -21.82 -4.16
CA PRO A 99 0.85 -22.31 -3.41
C PRO A 99 1.34 -21.37 -2.28
N ILE A 100 0.66 -20.23 -2.06
CA ILE A 100 1.11 -19.18 -1.13
C ILE A 100 -0.02 -18.85 -0.15
N PHE A 101 -1.24 -18.62 -0.68
CA PHE A 101 -2.39 -18.36 0.17
C PHE A 101 -2.96 -19.65 0.75
N SER A 102 -3.26 -19.62 2.04
CA SER A 102 -4.16 -20.62 2.64
C SER A 102 -5.56 -20.53 2.02
N ASP A 103 -6.30 -21.63 1.96
CA ASP A 103 -7.63 -21.70 1.32
C ASP A 103 -8.60 -20.62 1.83
N LYS A 104 -8.55 -20.36 3.15
CA LYS A 104 -9.33 -19.29 3.81
C LYS A 104 -8.96 -17.91 3.28
N ASN A 105 -7.65 -17.61 3.22
CA ASN A 105 -7.15 -16.32 2.77
C ASN A 105 -7.35 -16.16 1.26
N LEU A 106 -7.12 -17.21 0.48
CA LEU A 106 -7.35 -17.25 -0.96
C LEU A 106 -8.79 -16.92 -1.31
N THR A 107 -9.76 -17.54 -0.65
CA THR A 107 -11.19 -17.24 -0.84
C THR A 107 -11.50 -15.76 -0.59
N SER A 108 -10.94 -15.20 0.48
CA SER A 108 -11.12 -13.79 0.85
C SER A 108 -10.49 -12.85 -0.18
N VAL A 109 -9.26 -13.14 -0.58
CA VAL A 109 -8.49 -12.37 -1.57
C VAL A 109 -9.17 -12.44 -2.94
N CYS A 110 -9.62 -13.61 -3.39
CA CYS A 110 -10.34 -13.77 -4.66
C CYS A 110 -11.63 -12.94 -4.70
N ARG A 111 -12.44 -12.98 -3.63
CA ARG A 111 -13.67 -12.17 -3.54
C ARG A 111 -13.38 -10.68 -3.70
N GLN A 112 -12.34 -10.18 -3.03
CA GLN A 112 -11.97 -8.77 -3.12
C GLN A 112 -11.29 -8.44 -4.46
N ALA A 113 -10.46 -9.33 -5.00
CA ALA A 113 -9.79 -9.14 -6.28
C ALA A 113 -10.79 -9.03 -7.44
N ILE A 114 -11.82 -9.89 -7.48
CA ILE A 114 -12.91 -9.82 -8.47
C ILE A 114 -13.66 -8.48 -8.36
N LYS A 115 -13.94 -8.03 -7.13
CA LYS A 115 -14.62 -6.75 -6.88
C LYS A 115 -13.77 -5.57 -7.35
N THR A 116 -12.48 -5.57 -7.02
CA THR A 116 -11.53 -4.53 -7.42
C THR A 116 -11.35 -4.53 -8.95
N GLN A 117 -11.20 -5.70 -9.58
CA GLN A 117 -11.14 -5.87 -11.04
C GLN A 117 -12.38 -5.24 -11.70
N SER A 118 -13.58 -5.64 -11.27
CA SER A 118 -14.83 -5.12 -11.83
C SER A 118 -14.92 -3.59 -11.75
N ALA A 119 -14.46 -3.01 -10.63
CA ALA A 119 -14.45 -1.56 -10.44
C ALA A 119 -13.37 -0.85 -11.26
N LEU A 120 -12.20 -1.48 -11.49
CA LEU A 120 -11.15 -0.96 -12.35
C LEU A 120 -11.59 -0.90 -13.81
N HIS A 121 -12.21 -1.97 -14.33
CA HIS A 121 -12.69 -2.02 -15.72
C HIS A 121 -13.90 -1.13 -15.96
N LYS A 122 -14.75 -0.87 -14.94
CA LYS A 122 -15.89 0.06 -15.06
C LYS A 122 -15.48 1.53 -15.24
N ASN A 123 -14.28 1.90 -14.80
CA ASN A 123 -13.76 3.27 -14.85
C ASN A 123 -12.76 3.50 -16.02
N ARG A 124 -12.64 2.53 -16.93
CA ARG A 124 -11.77 2.59 -18.11
C ARG A 124 -12.58 2.89 -19.36
#